data_AF-A0A0P4W6I1-F1
#
_entry.id   AF-A0A0P4W6I1-F1
#
_cell.length_a   1.000
_cell.length_b   1.000
_cell.length_c   1.000
_cell.angle_alpha   90.00
_cell.angle_beta   90.00
_cell.angle_gamma   90.00
#
_symmetry.space_group_name_H-M   'P 1'
#
loop_
_entity.id
_entity.type
_entity.pdbx_description
1 polymer ?
#
loop_
_entity_poly.entity_id
_entity_poly.type
_entity_poly.pdbx_seq_one_letter_code
_entity_poly.pdbx_strand_id
1 'polypeptide(L)'
;MLHLTIKLLTRKKRTTSFTIMPSYKTALVLASVLLCITTTSGKNYVSPLNVVETFPIKHDARASLNSCPCKNKLLCMPLSRAKNKYPTAPHVLNFIKKSKKTEVFAFVVKCDASVWGKFDWSKLTTVALANFYDAELICHAHQHGVRVVKLGNFPTTKLGNITARRNWINIQISDVTLKFLDGINIDYEDALDPFTPEQYGLTSLVKETAEVFHTAIPGSQVSFDVAWSARGIDGRYYEYKKIADYSDVIFIMAYDEQSQILKGPCAAR
;
A
#
# COMPACT_ATOMS: atom_id res chain seq x y z
N MET A 1 -38.52 6.96 -10.13
CA MET A 1 -39.22 7.09 -11.43
C MET A 1 -39.14 8.56 -11.82
N LEU A 2 -38.85 8.87 -13.10
CA LEU A 2 -38.35 10.13 -13.71
C LEU A 2 -36.82 10.24 -13.81
N HIS A 3 -36.23 10.61 -14.95
CA HIS A 3 -36.64 10.56 -16.36
C HIS A 3 -35.34 10.76 -17.16
N LEU A 4 -34.98 9.78 -17.98
CA LEU A 4 -33.78 9.79 -18.82
C LEU A 4 -34.03 10.72 -20.02
N THR A 5 -33.25 11.79 -20.18
CA THR A 5 -33.30 12.63 -21.39
C THR A 5 -32.00 12.46 -22.17
N ILE A 6 -32.07 11.71 -23.27
CA ILE A 6 -30.99 11.54 -24.25
C ILE A 6 -30.95 12.79 -25.12
N LYS A 7 -29.84 13.54 -25.08
CA LYS A 7 -29.55 14.58 -26.08
C LYS A 7 -28.49 14.05 -27.05
N LEU A 8 -28.93 13.66 -28.25
CA LEU A 8 -28.06 13.48 -29.40
C LEU A 8 -27.39 14.82 -29.75
N LEU A 9 -26.06 14.86 -29.78
CA LEU A 9 -25.32 15.97 -30.35
C LEU A 9 -24.54 15.49 -31.58
N THR A 10 -25.02 15.93 -32.73
CA THR A 10 -24.41 15.74 -34.04
C THR A 10 -23.15 16.60 -34.20
N ARG A 11 -22.15 15.96 -34.81
CA ARG A 11 -20.79 16.44 -35.11
C ARG A 11 -20.80 17.69 -36.02
N LYS A 12 -20.22 18.81 -35.56
CA LYS A 12 -19.91 19.98 -36.40
C LYS A 12 -18.40 20.13 -36.56
N LYS A 13 -17.89 19.91 -37.78
CA LYS A 13 -16.56 20.39 -38.22
C LYS A 13 -16.65 21.92 -38.39
N ARG A 14 -15.63 22.69 -37.97
CA ARG A 14 -14.64 23.35 -38.85
C ARG A 14 -13.83 24.45 -38.11
N THR A 15 -12.57 24.54 -38.54
CA THR A 15 -11.70 25.73 -38.71
C THR A 15 -10.96 26.35 -37.52
N THR A 16 -9.64 26.34 -37.73
CA THR A 16 -8.53 27.11 -37.17
C THR A 16 -8.72 28.63 -37.25
N SER A 17 -8.23 29.36 -36.25
CA SER A 17 -7.61 30.68 -36.47
C SER A 17 -6.54 30.94 -35.40
N PHE A 18 -5.39 31.40 -35.88
CA PHE A 18 -4.26 31.92 -35.12
C PHE A 18 -4.58 33.30 -34.54
N THR A 19 -4.10 33.62 -33.35
CA THR A 19 -3.84 35.00 -32.94
C THR A 19 -2.66 35.05 -31.97
N ILE A 20 -1.78 36.03 -32.19
CA ILE A 20 -0.46 36.23 -31.56
C ILE A 20 -0.59 37.15 -30.33
N MET A 21 0.22 36.84 -29.31
CA MET A 21 0.76 37.58 -28.14
C MET A 21 0.49 39.09 -27.94
N PRO A 22 0.51 39.58 -26.67
CA PRO A 22 1.75 39.96 -25.95
C PRO A 22 1.85 39.39 -24.52
N SER A 23 2.99 38.84 -24.09
CA SER A 23 4.09 39.52 -23.37
C SER A 23 3.62 40.29 -22.12
N TYR A 24 4.05 39.87 -20.91
CA TYR A 24 4.89 40.67 -20.00
C TYR A 24 5.17 39.97 -18.64
N LYS A 25 6.45 40.03 -18.27
CA LYS A 25 7.06 40.18 -16.93
C LYS A 25 7.14 38.97 -15.99
N THR A 26 8.30 38.34 -16.10
CA THR A 26 9.16 37.82 -15.03
C THR A 26 9.11 38.63 -13.72
N ALA A 27 8.96 37.93 -12.60
CA ALA A 27 9.38 38.40 -11.28
C ALA A 27 10.20 37.28 -10.62
N LEU A 28 11.52 37.53 -10.60
CA LEU A 28 12.56 36.77 -9.94
C LEU A 28 12.53 37.16 -8.45
N VAL A 29 12.28 36.22 -7.53
CA VAL A 29 12.54 36.45 -6.11
C VAL A 29 13.76 35.64 -5.72
N LEU A 30 14.89 36.34 -5.70
CA LEU A 30 16.13 35.94 -5.03
C LEU A 30 15.89 36.03 -3.52
N ALA A 31 15.99 34.91 -2.82
CA ALA A 31 16.23 34.91 -1.38
C ALA A 31 17.68 34.48 -1.15
N SER A 32 18.47 35.45 -0.72
CA SER A 32 19.90 35.36 -0.49
C SER A 32 20.24 34.44 0.69
N VAL A 33 21.30 33.67 0.48
CA VAL A 33 22.05 32.89 1.46
C VAL A 33 22.60 33.82 2.55
N LEU A 34 22.38 33.48 3.83
CA LEU A 34 23.27 33.90 4.92
C LEU A 34 23.95 32.66 5.51
N LEU A 35 25.22 32.52 5.16
CA LEU A 35 26.14 31.49 5.60
C LEU A 35 26.76 31.95 6.92
N CYS A 36 26.46 31.28 8.03
CA CYS A 36 27.24 31.45 9.26
C CYS A 36 28.38 30.43 9.22
N ILE A 37 29.56 30.89 8.82
CA ILE A 37 30.81 30.11 8.89
C ILE A 37 31.33 30.19 10.32
N THR A 38 31.39 29.07 11.02
CA THR A 38 32.38 28.87 12.08
C THR A 38 33.38 27.84 11.59
N THR A 39 34.59 28.31 11.28
CA THR A 39 35.73 27.49 10.90
C THR A 39 36.28 26.75 12.11
N THR A 40 36.30 25.42 12.07
CA THR A 40 37.32 24.63 12.77
C THR A 40 37.87 23.56 11.84
N SER A 41 39.13 23.82 11.46
CA SER A 41 40.17 22.97 10.89
C SER A 41 39.96 21.45 10.87
N GLY A 42 40.16 20.86 9.69
CA GLY A 42 41.11 19.76 9.52
C GLY A 42 40.61 18.33 9.73
N LYS A 43 40.31 17.65 8.63
CA LYS A 43 41.02 16.44 8.11
C LYS A 43 40.11 15.70 7.13
N ASN A 44 40.60 15.56 5.89
CA ASN A 44 40.00 14.72 4.87
C ASN A 44 40.03 13.25 5.34
N TYR A 45 38.86 12.65 5.50
CA TYR A 45 38.69 11.20 5.54
C TYR A 45 37.63 10.82 4.52
N VAL A 46 38.10 10.26 3.39
CA VAL A 46 37.28 9.47 2.49
C VAL A 46 37.27 8.05 3.06
N SER A 47 36.11 7.54 3.44
CA SER A 47 35.87 6.13 3.79
C SER A 47 34.40 5.79 3.52
N PRO A 48 34.08 4.53 3.17
CA PRO A 48 33.04 4.22 2.21
C PRO A 48 31.62 4.30 2.79
N LEU A 49 30.67 4.67 1.93
CA LEU A 49 29.25 4.40 2.12
C LEU A 49 29.06 2.89 2.38
N ASN A 50 28.89 2.52 3.64
CA ASN A 50 28.23 1.30 4.09
C ASN A 50 27.93 1.46 5.58
N VAL A 51 26.94 2.29 5.89
CA VAL A 51 26.22 2.18 7.16
C VAL A 51 24.75 2.06 6.78
N VAL A 52 24.28 0.81 6.75
CA VAL A 52 22.87 0.53 6.99
C VAL A 52 22.64 0.99 8.43
N GLU A 53 22.23 2.26 8.60
CA GLU A 53 21.61 2.67 9.85
C GLU A 53 20.29 1.91 9.93
N THR A 54 20.35 0.71 10.47
CA THR A 54 19.20 0.05 11.08
C THR A 54 18.76 0.99 12.19
N PHE A 55 17.77 1.85 11.95
CA PHE A 55 17.01 2.43 13.04
C PHE A 55 16.51 1.25 13.87
N PRO A 56 16.99 1.06 15.10
CA PRO A 56 16.49 -0.03 15.90
C PRO A 56 15.02 0.31 16.17
N ILE A 57 14.12 -0.41 15.51
CA ILE A 57 12.78 -0.59 16.05
C ILE A 57 13.04 -1.15 17.43
N LYS A 58 12.87 -0.34 18.48
CA LYS A 58 12.92 -0.83 19.86
C LYS A 58 12.02 -2.07 19.86
N HIS A 59 12.60 -3.24 20.11
CA HIS A 59 11.88 -4.51 20.13
C HIS A 59 10.68 -4.52 21.10
N ASP A 60 10.55 -3.47 21.91
CA ASP A 60 9.47 -3.19 22.85
C ASP A 60 8.33 -2.30 22.34
N ALA A 61 8.32 -1.84 21.09
CA ALA A 61 7.13 -1.20 20.50
C ALA A 61 6.07 -2.21 20.04
N ARG A 62 6.14 -3.47 20.51
CA ARG A 62 5.03 -4.41 20.38
C ARG A 62 3.86 -3.86 21.18
N ALA A 63 2.70 -3.72 20.53
CA ALA A 63 1.47 -3.45 21.23
C ALA A 63 1.35 -4.43 22.41
N SER A 64 1.31 -3.89 23.62
CA SER A 64 1.18 -4.70 24.82
C SER A 64 -0.13 -5.49 24.72
N LEU A 65 -0.13 -6.79 25.02
CA LEU A 65 -1.38 -7.55 25.11
C LEU A 65 -2.36 -6.90 26.10
N ASN A 66 -1.87 -6.07 27.03
CA ASN A 66 -2.70 -5.32 27.96
C ASN A 66 -3.56 -4.25 27.24
N SER A 67 -3.09 -3.68 26.13
CA SER A 67 -3.86 -2.71 25.31
C SER A 67 -4.74 -3.38 24.26
N CYS A 68 -4.82 -4.71 24.24
CA CYS A 68 -5.66 -5.44 23.29
C CYS A 68 -7.15 -5.12 23.51
N PRO A 69 -7.89 -4.64 22.49
CA PRO A 69 -9.31 -4.33 22.62
C PRO A 69 -10.20 -5.58 22.64
N CYS A 70 -9.70 -6.74 22.22
CA CYS A 70 -10.50 -7.95 22.12
C CYS A 70 -10.82 -8.56 23.49
N LYS A 71 -12.03 -9.13 23.62
CA LYS A 71 -12.44 -9.92 24.80
C LYS A 71 -11.45 -11.05 25.09
N ASN A 72 -11.05 -11.78 24.05
CA ASN A 72 -9.96 -12.74 24.14
C ASN A 72 -8.65 -12.08 23.67
N LYS A 73 -7.70 -11.91 24.59
CA LYS A 73 -6.42 -11.24 24.34
C LYS A 73 -5.54 -11.96 23.31
N LEU A 74 -5.75 -13.26 23.08
CA LEU A 74 -5.07 -14.00 22.01
C LEU A 74 -5.42 -13.49 20.62
N LEU A 75 -6.59 -12.88 20.44
CA LEU A 75 -7.02 -12.31 19.17
C LEU A 75 -6.25 -11.03 18.78
N CYS A 76 -5.39 -10.50 19.65
CA CYS A 76 -4.50 -9.40 19.30
C CYS A 76 -3.09 -9.88 18.91
N MET A 77 -2.90 -11.20 18.84
CA MET A 77 -1.67 -11.77 18.31
C MET A 77 -1.84 -11.95 16.79
N PRO A 78 -0.87 -11.51 15.96
CA PRO A 78 -0.88 -11.84 14.54
C PRO A 78 -1.09 -13.35 14.34
N LEU A 79 -1.97 -13.73 13.43
CA LEU A 79 -2.47 -15.11 13.30
C LEU A 79 -1.34 -16.12 13.02
N SER A 80 -0.31 -15.71 12.29
CA SER A 80 0.91 -16.50 12.07
C SER A 80 1.66 -16.80 13.36
N ARG A 81 1.74 -15.82 14.27
CA ARG A 81 2.38 -15.98 15.57
C ARG A 81 1.49 -16.79 16.51
N ALA A 82 0.17 -16.58 16.48
CA ALA A 82 -0.80 -17.34 17.24
C ALA A 82 -0.75 -18.83 16.85
N LYS A 83 -0.61 -19.13 15.55
CA LYS A 83 -0.40 -20.49 15.04
C LYS A 83 0.76 -21.22 15.70
N ASN A 84 1.89 -20.55 15.87
CA ASN A 84 3.09 -21.17 16.43
C ASN A 84 2.99 -21.33 17.96
N LYS A 85 2.38 -20.37 18.66
CA LYS A 85 2.34 -20.36 20.13
C LYS A 85 1.13 -21.10 20.72
N TYR A 86 0.00 -21.09 20.01
CA TYR A 86 -1.28 -21.64 20.47
C TYR A 86 -1.97 -22.43 19.34
N PRO A 87 -1.35 -23.51 18.82
CA PRO A 87 -1.79 -24.22 17.62
C PRO A 87 -3.20 -24.84 17.73
N THR A 88 -3.68 -25.08 18.95
CA THR A 88 -4.98 -25.70 19.23
C THR A 88 -6.09 -24.69 19.52
N ALA A 89 -5.80 -23.38 19.56
CA ALA A 89 -6.83 -22.38 19.81
C ALA A 89 -7.87 -22.39 18.66
N PRO A 90 -9.18 -22.27 18.93
CA PRO A 90 -10.22 -22.42 17.90
C PRO A 90 -10.03 -21.49 16.68
N HIS A 91 -9.70 -20.23 16.91
CA HIS A 91 -9.45 -19.25 15.85
C HIS A 91 -8.19 -19.56 15.02
N VAL A 92 -7.17 -20.15 15.66
CA VAL A 92 -5.96 -20.63 14.99
C VAL A 92 -6.24 -21.85 14.12
N LEU A 93 -7.07 -22.79 14.59
CA LEU A 93 -7.50 -23.94 13.79
C LEU A 93 -8.27 -23.48 12.54
N ASN A 94 -9.13 -22.45 12.68
CA ASN A 94 -9.80 -21.82 11.54
C ASN A 94 -8.78 -21.22 10.56
N PHE A 95 -7.80 -20.48 11.06
CA PHE A 95 -6.73 -19.90 10.24
C PHE A 95 -5.92 -20.99 9.50
N ILE A 96 -5.48 -22.06 10.18
CA ILE A 96 -4.75 -23.18 9.56
C ILE A 96 -5.60 -23.89 8.51
N LYS A 97 -6.90 -24.06 8.74
CA LYS A 97 -7.81 -24.67 7.77
C LYS A 97 -7.96 -23.80 6.53
N LYS A 98 -8.06 -22.48 6.72
CA LYS A 98 -8.18 -21.49 5.63
C LYS A 98 -6.91 -21.33 4.83
N SER A 99 -5.73 -21.36 5.48
CA SER A 99 -4.44 -21.25 4.80
C SER A 99 -4.11 -22.44 3.87
N LYS A 100 -4.94 -23.49 3.86
CA LYS A 100 -4.85 -24.64 2.94
C LYS A 100 -5.80 -24.51 1.75
N LYS A 101 -6.60 -23.43 1.69
CA LYS A 101 -7.55 -23.13 0.62
C LYS A 101 -7.07 -21.92 -0.17
N THR A 102 -7.75 -21.65 -1.28
CA THR A 102 -7.57 -20.43 -2.06
C THR A 102 -7.79 -19.19 -1.20
N GLU A 103 -6.95 -18.18 -1.41
CA GLU A 103 -7.10 -16.86 -0.78
C GLU A 103 -8.42 -16.21 -1.24
N VAL A 104 -9.23 -15.77 -0.29
CA VAL A 104 -10.44 -14.96 -0.51
C VAL A 104 -10.24 -13.64 0.22
N PHE A 105 -9.92 -12.63 -0.58
CA PHE A 105 -9.49 -11.32 -0.13
C PHE A 105 -10.63 -10.30 -0.28
N ALA A 106 -10.91 -9.52 0.75
CA ALA A 106 -11.95 -8.49 0.71
C ALA A 106 -11.42 -7.13 1.15
N PHE A 107 -11.91 -6.06 0.50
CA PHE A 107 -11.59 -4.69 0.88
C PHE A 107 -12.73 -4.11 1.71
N VAL A 108 -12.39 -3.50 2.84
CA VAL A 108 -13.32 -2.76 3.69
C VAL A 108 -12.99 -1.29 3.57
N VAL A 109 -13.84 -0.56 2.86
CA VAL A 109 -13.61 0.85 2.51
C VAL A 109 -14.26 1.84 3.47
N LYS A 110 -15.07 1.35 4.42
CA LYS A 110 -15.77 2.17 5.42
C LYS A 110 -15.81 1.45 6.77
N CYS A 111 -15.66 2.22 7.85
CA CYS A 111 -15.85 1.76 9.22
C CYS A 111 -17.35 1.64 9.51
N ASP A 112 -17.98 0.56 9.03
CA ASP A 112 -19.41 0.32 9.13
C ASP A 112 -19.73 -1.17 9.32
N ALA A 113 -20.09 -1.55 10.55
CA ALA A 113 -20.44 -2.92 10.92
C ALA A 113 -21.69 -3.45 10.19
N SER A 114 -22.56 -2.57 9.70
CA SER A 114 -23.71 -2.97 8.89
C SER A 114 -23.31 -3.46 7.49
N VAL A 115 -22.07 -3.19 7.07
CA VAL A 115 -21.48 -3.64 5.80
C VAL A 115 -20.58 -4.84 6.05
N TRP A 116 -19.50 -4.70 6.82
CA TRP A 116 -18.54 -5.79 7.03
C TRP A 116 -19.15 -6.96 7.82
N GLY A 117 -20.17 -6.70 8.65
CA GLY A 117 -20.88 -7.75 9.39
C GLY A 117 -21.70 -8.69 8.50
N LYS A 118 -21.95 -8.32 7.23
CA LYS A 118 -22.66 -9.17 6.25
C LYS A 118 -21.73 -10.12 5.48
N PHE A 119 -20.41 -10.00 5.67
CA PHE A 119 -19.47 -10.86 4.97
C PHE A 119 -19.62 -12.32 5.39
N ASP A 120 -19.35 -13.23 4.47
CA ASP A 120 -19.23 -14.65 4.78
C ASP A 120 -17.84 -14.93 5.36
N TRP A 121 -17.71 -14.68 6.68
CA TRP A 121 -16.47 -14.89 7.44
C TRP A 121 -16.01 -16.35 7.44
N SER A 122 -16.82 -17.31 7.02
CA SER A 122 -16.37 -18.70 6.86
C SER A 122 -15.49 -18.89 5.62
N LYS A 123 -15.63 -18.02 4.61
CA LYS A 123 -14.90 -18.05 3.34
C LYS A 123 -13.69 -17.13 3.31
N LEU A 124 -13.80 -15.93 3.90
CA LEU A 124 -12.73 -14.94 3.88
C LEU A 124 -11.43 -15.50 4.48
N THR A 125 -10.30 -15.14 3.89
CA THR A 125 -8.96 -15.44 4.39
C THR A 125 -8.24 -14.17 4.85
N THR A 126 -8.46 -13.06 4.15
CA THR A 126 -7.89 -11.75 4.46
C THR A 126 -8.89 -10.62 4.21
N VAL A 127 -8.84 -9.59 5.05
CA VAL A 127 -9.50 -8.30 4.82
C VAL A 127 -8.49 -7.16 4.83
N ALA A 128 -8.58 -6.25 3.85
CA ALA A 128 -7.79 -5.02 3.78
C ALA A 128 -8.61 -3.81 4.24
N LEU A 129 -8.08 -3.01 5.18
CA LEU A 129 -8.76 -1.83 5.73
C LEU A 129 -8.28 -0.55 5.06
N ALA A 130 -9.19 0.20 4.44
CA ALA A 130 -8.86 1.45 3.77
C ALA A 130 -8.87 2.65 4.74
N ASN A 131 -7.69 3.04 5.24
CA ASN A 131 -7.47 4.29 5.99
C ASN A 131 -8.30 4.48 7.27
N PHE A 132 -8.72 3.40 7.95
CA PHE A 132 -9.34 3.48 9.28
C PHE A 132 -8.85 2.36 10.20
N TYR A 133 -9.25 2.47 11.47
CA TYR A 133 -9.06 1.44 12.48
C TYR A 133 -10.42 1.11 13.11
N ASP A 134 -10.77 -0.17 13.14
CA ASP A 134 -11.98 -0.69 13.76
C ASP A 134 -11.59 -1.91 14.62
N ALA A 135 -11.55 -1.70 15.94
CA ALA A 135 -11.17 -2.74 16.88
C ALA A 135 -12.14 -3.93 16.87
N GLU A 136 -13.44 -3.68 16.68
CA GLU A 136 -14.45 -4.75 16.66
C GLU A 136 -14.27 -5.62 15.43
N LEU A 137 -14.05 -5.01 14.26
CA LEU A 137 -13.73 -5.71 13.03
C LEU A 137 -12.49 -6.59 13.20
N ILE A 138 -11.40 -6.05 13.75
CA ILE A 138 -10.15 -6.80 13.94
C ILE A 138 -10.38 -8.01 14.84
N CYS A 139 -11.04 -7.83 15.98
CA CYS A 139 -11.35 -8.93 16.88
C CYS A 139 -12.25 -9.97 16.20
N HIS A 140 -13.24 -9.53 15.43
CA HIS A 140 -14.16 -10.40 14.72
C HIS A 140 -13.45 -11.21 13.62
N ALA A 141 -12.59 -10.57 12.83
CA ALA A 141 -11.80 -11.19 11.78
C ALA A 141 -10.87 -12.26 12.36
N HIS A 142 -10.08 -11.91 13.38
CA HIS A 142 -9.16 -12.85 14.01
C HIS A 142 -9.89 -14.00 14.68
N GLN A 143 -11.08 -13.78 15.29
CA GLN A 143 -11.90 -14.86 15.85
C GLN A 143 -12.29 -15.90 14.78
N HIS A 144 -12.46 -15.47 13.53
CA HIS A 144 -12.74 -16.32 12.38
C HIS A 144 -11.48 -16.80 11.65
N GLY A 145 -10.28 -16.54 12.18
CA GLY A 145 -9.01 -16.90 11.55
C GLY A 145 -8.78 -16.19 10.22
N VAL A 146 -9.27 -14.96 10.08
CA VAL A 146 -9.11 -14.09 8.90
C VAL A 146 -8.05 -13.05 9.21
N ARG A 147 -7.07 -12.90 8.32
CA ARG A 147 -6.03 -11.88 8.47
C ARG A 147 -6.60 -10.49 8.28
N VAL A 148 -6.05 -9.50 8.97
CA VAL A 148 -6.37 -8.09 8.74
C VAL A 148 -5.12 -7.37 8.27
N VAL A 149 -5.14 -6.81 7.06
CA VAL A 149 -4.04 -5.99 6.52
C VAL A 149 -4.48 -4.54 6.39
N LYS A 150 -3.53 -3.63 6.52
CA LYS A 150 -3.76 -2.19 6.30
C LYS A 150 -3.57 -1.86 4.81
N LEU A 151 -4.43 -1.01 4.24
CA LEU A 151 -4.14 -0.39 2.94
C LEU A 151 -3.07 0.70 3.08
N GLY A 152 -2.06 0.66 2.21
CA GLY A 152 -0.98 1.65 2.18
C GLY A 152 -0.77 2.21 0.78
N ASN A 153 -0.56 3.52 0.68
CA ASN A 153 -0.17 4.18 -0.55
C ASN A 153 1.07 5.05 -0.30
N PHE A 154 1.90 5.25 -1.33
CA PHE A 154 3.16 5.96 -1.26
C PHE A 154 3.26 6.99 -2.40
N PRO A 155 3.74 8.22 -2.14
CA PRO A 155 3.76 9.26 -3.16
C PRO A 155 4.80 9.02 -4.25
N THR A 156 4.37 9.10 -5.51
CA THR A 156 5.20 8.94 -6.72
C THR A 156 6.51 9.73 -6.65
N THR A 157 6.44 11.01 -6.28
CA THR A 157 7.60 11.93 -6.23
C THR A 157 8.69 11.53 -5.23
N LYS A 158 8.42 10.56 -4.36
CA LYS A 158 9.38 10.07 -3.37
C LYS A 158 9.87 8.65 -3.68
N LEU A 159 9.39 7.99 -4.73
CA LEU A 159 9.70 6.58 -5.00
C LEU A 159 11.20 6.36 -5.20
N GLY A 160 11.88 7.27 -5.90
CA GLY A 160 13.34 7.22 -6.06
C GLY A 160 14.14 7.50 -4.78
N ASN A 161 13.51 8.01 -3.72
CA ASN A 161 14.19 8.40 -2.48
C ASN A 161 14.15 7.28 -1.42
N ILE A 162 15.28 6.61 -1.24
CA ILE A 162 15.45 5.50 -0.28
C ILE A 162 15.10 5.88 1.16
N THR A 163 15.48 7.08 1.61
CA THR A 163 15.19 7.55 2.97
C THR A 163 13.70 7.77 3.16
N ALA A 164 13.01 8.32 2.15
CA ALA A 164 11.56 8.50 2.20
C ALA A 164 10.81 7.16 2.26
N ARG A 165 11.24 6.17 1.46
CA ARG A 165 10.67 4.81 1.52
C ARG A 165 10.85 4.18 2.89
N ARG A 166 12.08 4.16 3.41
CA ARG A 166 12.39 3.59 4.74
C ARG A 166 11.59 4.26 5.86
N ASN A 167 11.47 5.59 5.84
CA ASN A 167 10.69 6.32 6.82
C ASN A 167 9.20 5.93 6.76
N TRP A 168 8.63 5.82 5.55
CA TRP A 168 7.26 5.37 5.38
C TRP A 168 7.06 3.92 5.86
N ILE A 169 7.98 3.00 5.52
CA ILE A 169 7.92 1.59 5.96
C ILE A 169 7.94 1.51 7.49
N ASN A 170 8.82 2.27 8.15
CA ASN A 170 8.92 2.32 9.61
C ASN A 170 7.61 2.82 10.24
N ILE A 171 6.96 3.82 9.63
CA ILE A 171 5.64 4.29 10.07
C ILE A 171 4.59 3.19 9.90
N GLN A 172 4.58 2.49 8.75
CA GLN A 172 3.59 1.44 8.49
C GLN A 172 3.74 0.25 9.44
N ILE A 173 4.95 -0.25 9.65
CA ILE A 173 5.16 -1.42 10.53
C ILE A 173 4.85 -1.08 11.99
N SER A 174 5.13 0.15 12.42
CA SER A 174 4.73 0.65 13.73
C SER A 174 3.21 0.68 13.87
N ASP A 175 2.50 1.23 12.88
CA ASP A 175 1.04 1.33 12.90
C ASP A 175 0.36 -0.06 12.88
N VAL A 176 0.81 -0.96 12.01
CA VAL A 176 0.34 -2.36 11.92
C VAL A 176 0.57 -3.10 13.24
N THR A 177 1.74 -2.92 13.86
CA THR A 177 2.05 -3.53 15.15
C THR A 177 1.17 -2.99 16.27
N LEU A 178 1.01 -1.66 16.35
CA LEU A 178 0.19 -0.97 17.36
C LEU A 178 -1.29 -1.36 17.27
N LYS A 179 -1.77 -1.62 16.05
CA LYS A 179 -3.16 -1.96 15.75
C LYS A 179 -3.43 -3.46 15.68
N PHE A 180 -2.44 -4.28 16.02
CA PHE A 180 -2.54 -5.75 16.02
C PHE A 180 -2.86 -6.36 14.66
N LEU A 181 -2.45 -5.73 13.56
CA LEU A 181 -2.75 -6.19 12.19
C LEU A 181 -1.75 -7.26 11.74
N ASP A 182 -2.11 -8.03 10.71
CA ASP A 182 -1.32 -9.12 10.14
C ASP A 182 -0.45 -8.68 8.97
N GLY A 183 -0.50 -7.43 8.53
CA GLY A 183 0.30 -6.98 7.38
C GLY A 183 -0.19 -5.73 6.69
N ILE A 184 0.19 -5.59 5.42
CA ILE A 184 -0.09 -4.43 4.57
C ILE A 184 -0.44 -4.86 3.14
N ASN A 185 -1.38 -4.16 2.54
CA ASN A 185 -1.70 -4.20 1.12
C ASN A 185 -1.33 -2.85 0.50
N ILE A 186 -0.36 -2.85 -0.40
CA ILE A 186 0.12 -1.64 -1.09
C ILE A 186 -0.76 -1.41 -2.31
N ASP A 187 -1.46 -0.29 -2.30
CA ASP A 187 -2.39 0.12 -3.34
C ASP A 187 -1.87 1.41 -4.00
N TYR A 188 -0.89 1.22 -4.91
CA TYR A 188 -0.26 2.29 -5.65
C TYR A 188 -0.78 2.32 -7.09
N GLU A 189 -1.47 3.41 -7.42
CA GLU A 189 -2.33 3.52 -8.61
C GLU A 189 -1.93 4.68 -9.55
N ASP A 190 -0.80 5.35 -9.29
CA ASP A 190 -0.36 6.47 -10.11
C ASP A 190 0.36 6.01 -11.40
N ALA A 191 0.25 6.81 -12.45
CA ALA A 191 1.03 6.59 -13.67
C ALA A 191 2.55 6.64 -13.36
N LEU A 192 3.30 5.76 -14.01
CA LEU A 192 4.72 5.56 -13.76
C LEU A 192 5.43 5.19 -15.05
N ASP A 193 6.26 6.10 -15.55
CA ASP A 193 7.02 5.92 -16.79
C ASP A 193 8.08 4.81 -16.64
N PRO A 194 8.34 4.02 -17.70
CA PRO A 194 9.31 2.95 -17.65
C PRO A 194 10.74 3.49 -17.61
N PHE A 195 11.65 2.71 -17.03
CA PHE A 195 13.09 3.01 -16.93
C PHE A 195 13.42 4.27 -16.12
N THR A 196 12.56 4.61 -15.16
CA THR A 196 12.73 5.76 -14.26
C THR A 196 13.19 5.33 -12.87
N PRO A 197 13.87 6.21 -12.10
CA PRO A 197 14.15 5.97 -10.68
C PRO A 197 12.89 5.64 -9.88
N GLU A 198 11.74 6.22 -10.23
CA GLU A 198 10.47 5.98 -9.56
C GLU A 198 9.93 4.58 -9.86
N GLN A 199 10.03 4.08 -11.11
CA GLN A 199 9.67 2.70 -11.47
C GLN A 199 10.45 1.68 -10.64
N TYR A 200 11.78 1.79 -10.63
CA TYR A 200 12.63 0.92 -9.82
C TYR A 200 12.44 1.14 -8.32
N GLY A 201 12.09 2.37 -7.94
CA GLY A 201 11.75 2.77 -6.59
C GLY A 201 10.50 2.07 -6.06
N LEU A 202 9.47 1.86 -6.91
CA LEU A 202 8.27 1.10 -6.55
C LEU A 202 8.61 -0.36 -6.26
N THR A 203 9.35 -1.03 -7.15
CA THR A 203 9.83 -2.41 -6.90
C THR A 203 10.64 -2.49 -5.60
N SER A 204 11.50 -1.50 -5.37
CA SER A 204 12.32 -1.41 -4.16
C SER A 204 11.45 -1.19 -2.91
N LEU A 205 10.41 -0.36 -2.99
CA LEU A 205 9.45 -0.14 -1.90
C LEU A 205 8.79 -1.46 -1.48
N VAL A 206 8.31 -2.25 -2.46
CA VAL A 206 7.63 -3.53 -2.18
C VAL A 206 8.60 -4.51 -1.51
N LYS A 207 9.81 -4.65 -2.08
CA LYS A 207 10.87 -5.50 -1.50
C LYS A 207 11.23 -5.11 -0.08
N GLU A 208 11.57 -3.84 0.14
CA GLU A 208 11.96 -3.31 1.44
C GLU A 208 10.82 -3.47 2.46
N THR A 209 9.57 -3.28 2.03
CA THR A 209 8.39 -3.48 2.87
C THR A 209 8.26 -4.93 3.29
N ALA A 210 8.34 -5.88 2.36
CA ALA A 210 8.28 -7.32 2.64
C ALA A 210 9.37 -7.75 3.64
N GLU A 211 10.62 -7.36 3.40
CA GLU A 211 11.74 -7.69 4.28
C GLU A 211 11.52 -7.19 5.71
N VAL A 212 11.09 -5.92 5.88
CA VAL A 212 10.85 -5.34 7.20
C VAL A 212 9.65 -5.99 7.89
N PHE A 213 8.53 -6.18 7.17
CA PHE A 213 7.32 -6.76 7.72
C PHE A 213 7.53 -8.21 8.16
N HIS A 214 8.13 -9.04 7.30
CA HIS A 214 8.40 -10.45 7.61
C HIS A 214 9.40 -10.61 8.76
N THR A 215 10.36 -9.67 8.90
CA THR A 215 11.30 -9.66 10.02
C THR A 215 10.61 -9.25 11.33
N ALA A 216 9.86 -8.14 11.33
CA ALA A 216 9.23 -7.61 12.54
C ALA A 216 8.04 -8.46 13.02
N ILE A 217 7.27 -8.99 12.08
CA ILE A 217 6.10 -9.83 12.30
C ILE A 217 6.26 -11.09 11.43
N PRO A 218 6.89 -12.16 11.97
CA PRO A 218 7.04 -13.41 11.24
C PRO A 218 5.71 -13.96 10.74
N GLY A 219 5.60 -14.18 9.43
CA GLY A 219 4.38 -14.62 8.75
C GLY A 219 3.30 -13.54 8.58
N SER A 220 3.67 -12.26 8.65
CA SER A 220 2.86 -11.17 8.13
C SER A 220 2.62 -11.32 6.62
N GLN A 221 1.58 -10.68 6.12
CA GLN A 221 1.25 -10.67 4.69
C GLN A 221 1.54 -9.29 4.09
N VAL A 222 2.37 -9.26 3.06
CA VAL A 222 2.60 -8.09 2.20
C VAL A 222 1.97 -8.38 0.85
N SER A 223 0.99 -7.56 0.49
CA SER A 223 0.21 -7.70 -0.73
C SER A 223 0.30 -6.44 -1.58
N PHE A 224 0.04 -6.55 -2.87
CA PHE A 224 0.12 -5.44 -3.81
C PHE A 224 -1.02 -5.48 -4.83
N ASP A 225 -1.69 -4.35 -5.03
CA ASP A 225 -2.74 -4.19 -6.03
C ASP A 225 -2.12 -3.77 -7.37
N VAL A 226 -2.35 -4.57 -8.41
CA VAL A 226 -1.91 -4.24 -9.77
C VAL A 226 -3.11 -3.98 -10.66
N ALA A 227 -2.92 -3.13 -11.66
CA ALA A 227 -3.92 -2.97 -12.70
C ALA A 227 -4.15 -4.28 -13.46
N TRP A 228 -5.31 -4.40 -14.11
CA TRP A 228 -5.72 -5.60 -14.83
C TRP A 228 -4.80 -6.01 -16.00
N SER A 229 -3.94 -5.11 -16.47
CA SER A 229 -2.97 -5.38 -17.55
C SER A 229 -1.59 -4.84 -17.24
N ALA A 230 -0.57 -5.71 -17.36
CA ALA A 230 0.83 -5.33 -17.18
C ALA A 230 1.42 -4.52 -18.34
N ARG A 231 0.66 -4.26 -19.42
CA ARG A 231 1.15 -3.60 -20.65
C ARG A 231 1.01 -2.08 -20.60
N GLY A 232 1.35 -1.48 -19.46
CA GLY A 232 1.33 -0.02 -19.29
C GLY A 232 -0.08 0.59 -19.33
N ILE A 233 -1.10 -0.17 -18.95
CA ILE A 233 -2.47 0.37 -18.85
C ILE A 233 -2.46 1.57 -17.90
N ASP A 234 -3.18 2.63 -18.25
CA ASP A 234 -3.26 3.88 -17.48
C ASP A 234 -1.91 4.57 -17.25
N GLY A 235 -0.92 4.27 -18.11
CA GLY A 235 0.46 4.74 -17.93
C GLY A 235 1.21 4.06 -16.78
N ARG A 236 0.69 2.94 -16.25
CA ARG A 236 1.27 2.19 -15.14
C ARG A 236 2.26 1.13 -15.63
N TYR A 237 3.49 1.54 -15.97
CA TYR A 237 4.53 0.61 -16.42
C TYR A 237 5.25 -0.03 -15.22
N TYR A 238 4.55 -0.77 -14.37
CA TYR A 238 5.18 -1.39 -13.19
C TYR A 238 5.97 -2.67 -13.55
N GLU A 239 6.93 -3.06 -12.71
CA GLU A 239 7.68 -4.32 -12.90
C GLU A 239 6.94 -5.51 -12.27
N TYR A 240 5.80 -5.90 -12.84
CA TYR A 240 4.85 -6.88 -12.26
C TYR A 240 5.53 -8.16 -11.76
N LYS A 241 6.45 -8.74 -12.56
CA LYS A 241 7.17 -9.96 -12.17
C LYS A 241 8.00 -9.74 -10.89
N LYS A 242 8.74 -8.63 -10.81
CA LYS A 242 9.57 -8.35 -9.63
C LYS A 242 8.71 -8.03 -8.41
N ILE A 243 7.62 -7.28 -8.60
CA ILE A 243 6.64 -7.02 -7.53
C ILE A 243 6.07 -8.36 -7.02
N ALA A 244 5.78 -9.31 -7.92
CA ALA A 244 5.29 -10.64 -7.55
C ALA A 244 6.32 -11.45 -6.78
N ASP A 245 7.60 -11.39 -7.19
CA ASP A 245 8.70 -12.07 -6.50
C ASP A 245 8.88 -11.57 -5.04
N TYR A 246 8.36 -10.38 -4.70
CA TYR A 246 8.45 -9.78 -3.35
C TYR A 246 7.12 -9.70 -2.58
N SER A 247 6.00 -10.10 -3.18
CA SER A 247 4.68 -10.03 -2.55
C SER A 247 4.20 -11.43 -2.17
N ASP A 248 3.52 -11.56 -1.04
CA ASP A 248 2.84 -12.79 -0.66
C ASP A 248 1.58 -13.03 -1.51
N VAL A 249 0.93 -11.93 -1.93
CA VAL A 249 -0.25 -11.92 -2.80
C VAL A 249 -0.16 -10.72 -3.74
N ILE A 250 -0.46 -10.93 -5.02
CA ILE A 250 -0.81 -9.84 -5.92
C ILE A 250 -2.30 -9.89 -6.21
N PHE A 251 -2.97 -8.76 -6.01
CA PHE A 251 -4.38 -8.60 -6.36
C PHE A 251 -4.49 -7.91 -7.71
N ILE A 252 -4.96 -8.63 -8.73
CA ILE A 252 -5.22 -8.05 -10.05
C ILE A 252 -6.58 -7.36 -10.01
N MET A 253 -6.59 -6.02 -10.15
CA MET A 253 -7.79 -5.20 -10.19
C MET A 253 -8.51 -5.33 -11.53
N ALA A 254 -9.04 -6.53 -11.81
CA ALA A 254 -9.84 -6.88 -12.99
C ALA A 254 -11.29 -6.36 -12.87
N TYR A 255 -11.40 -5.08 -12.56
CA TYR A 255 -12.63 -4.31 -12.51
C TYR A 255 -12.34 -2.91 -13.05
N ASP A 256 -13.40 -2.15 -13.37
CA ASP A 256 -13.29 -0.81 -13.95
C ASP A 256 -12.40 -0.72 -15.21
N GLU A 257 -12.25 -1.83 -15.95
CA GLU A 257 -11.32 -1.97 -17.09
C GLU A 257 -11.58 -0.98 -18.24
N GLN A 258 -12.82 -0.50 -18.36
CA GLN A 258 -13.22 0.48 -19.36
C GLN A 258 -13.01 1.94 -18.89
N SER A 259 -12.83 2.19 -17.59
CA SER A 259 -12.98 3.53 -16.99
C SER A 259 -11.93 4.57 -17.43
N GLN A 260 -10.82 4.12 -18.05
CA GLN A 260 -9.71 4.99 -18.46
C GLN A 260 -9.33 4.85 -19.96
N ILE A 261 -9.98 3.94 -20.70
CA ILE A 261 -9.78 3.79 -22.15
C ILE A 261 -10.85 4.58 -22.91
N LEU A 262 -10.64 5.90 -23.04
CA LEU A 262 -11.60 6.78 -23.73
C LEU A 262 -11.52 6.68 -25.27
N LYS A 263 -10.37 6.28 -25.81
CA LYS A 263 -10.10 6.15 -27.25
C LYS A 263 -9.04 5.06 -27.49
N GLY A 264 -9.26 4.18 -28.47
CA GLY A 264 -8.30 3.15 -28.86
C GLY A 264 -8.96 1.78 -29.10
N PRO A 265 -8.21 0.80 -29.63
CA PRO A 265 -8.69 -0.58 -29.73
C PRO A 265 -8.92 -1.17 -28.33
N CYS A 266 -9.85 -2.12 -28.22
CA CYS A 266 -10.05 -2.87 -26.98
C CYS A 266 -8.72 -3.49 -26.53
N ALA A 267 -8.29 -3.13 -25.32
CA ALA A 267 -7.04 -3.59 -24.72
C ALA A 267 -7.23 -4.84 -23.86
N ALA A 268 -8.47 -5.15 -23.45
CA ALA A 268 -8.84 -6.45 -22.90
C ALA A 268 -8.80 -7.48 -24.03
N ARG A 269 -7.73 -8.28 -24.06
CA ARG A 269 -7.49 -9.36 -25.03
C ARG A 269 -6.96 -10.58 -24.33
#